data_AF-A0A6H9FT98-F1
#
_entry.id   AF-A0A6H9FT98-F1
#
_cell.length_a   1.000
_cell.length_b   1.000
_cell.length_c   1.000
_cell.angle_alpha   90.00
_cell.angle_beta   90.00
_cell.angle_gamma   90.00
#
_symmetry.space_group_name_H-M   'P 1'
#
loop_
_entity.id
_entity.type
_entity.pdbx_description
1 polymer ?
#
loop_
_entity_poly.entity_id
_entity_poly.type
_entity_poly.pdbx_seq_one_letter_code
_entity_poly.pdbx_strand_id
1 'polypeptide(L)'
;MITTIIDRLTETNPQIMREWQGRLTTKNISIASVISLVGQLLVYLYYQNLLPVGAGFNRYCTANPPHNNDYDPYSGLKYCIQDLNGQWMIISRLWWLDVFTFLSITGIFALLVVGTYQLIADLSGEECRGTLNFIRLSPQPAKTIFIGKIFGVPILLYLVCLLALPFHLGAGLLAGIPLSLILAFYAVLIASCAFFYHAALSFALATPWLGGFQPWLGSAAVLIFVFYSSIITLSGYGGFRTPFDWLILFNPSFFLPYLVKSTFLPPDAVRYLGISQIFDLRWYGQSLWQSVIMGISLILLNFALCTYGLTRIIQRRFHNPLATLVSKPQSYWIMGCFSAISLGFVFQTLEPSYIFDNFAILSVFVAIFGLLILFALTPPRQTLQDWTRYRHLQGKMSISLGKALIFGEKSPSTLAMAVNLAIAILFILPAIFIAPLHQYKLATAAGFLLAMNMILVYAAIAQLLMLAGTNKRALLAATSIGILIIFPFLCFAVLRVDPSQSPLLWFFTFLPIAATKYATLPSFALAIFGQWLGLTLVGWQINRQLNRLGASATKALMPS
;
A
#
# COMPACT_ATOMS: atom_id res chain seq x y z
N MET A 1 -17.82 -24.54 -30.69
CA MET A 1 -18.08 -23.49 -29.68
C MET A 1 -16.86 -23.21 -28.82
N ILE A 2 -16.27 -24.20 -28.14
CA ILE A 2 -15.04 -24.01 -27.36
C ILE A 2 -13.83 -23.61 -28.22
N THR A 3 -13.62 -24.26 -29.36
CA THR A 3 -12.57 -23.91 -30.33
C THR A 3 -12.71 -22.46 -30.82
N THR A 4 -13.91 -22.04 -31.21
CA THR A 4 -14.22 -20.67 -31.64
C THR A 4 -13.95 -19.62 -30.55
N ILE A 5 -14.20 -19.97 -29.28
CA ILE A 5 -13.90 -19.08 -28.14
C ILE A 5 -12.38 -18.98 -27.92
N ILE A 6 -11.67 -20.09 -28.05
CA ILE A 6 -10.20 -20.16 -27.95
C ILE A 6 -9.53 -19.35 -29.07
N ASP A 7 -10.01 -19.48 -30.30
CA ASP A 7 -9.50 -18.73 -31.45
C ASP A 7 -9.69 -17.22 -31.24
N ARG A 8 -10.91 -16.81 -30.84
CA ARG A 8 -11.23 -15.42 -30.54
C ARG A 8 -10.41 -14.85 -29.37
N LEU A 9 -10.16 -15.64 -28.33
CA LEU A 9 -9.29 -15.24 -27.21
C LEU A 9 -7.84 -15.09 -27.64
N THR A 10 -7.36 -15.98 -28.51
CA THR A 10 -6.00 -15.94 -29.07
C THR A 10 -5.79 -14.69 -29.91
N GLU A 11 -6.78 -14.34 -30.74
CA GLU A 11 -6.77 -13.09 -31.51
C GLU A 11 -6.83 -11.85 -30.61
N THR A 12 -7.62 -11.90 -29.54
CA THR A 12 -7.84 -10.75 -28.65
C THR A 12 -6.63 -10.47 -27.74
N ASN A 13 -6.02 -11.52 -27.18
CA ASN A 13 -4.83 -11.39 -26.34
C ASN A 13 -3.93 -12.64 -26.43
N PRO A 14 -2.98 -12.67 -27.37
CA PRO A 14 -2.10 -13.82 -27.56
C PRO A 14 -1.18 -14.07 -26.35
N GLN A 15 -0.92 -13.05 -25.52
CA GLN A 15 -0.11 -13.21 -24.31
C GLN A 15 -0.83 -14.13 -23.30
N ILE A 16 -2.16 -14.08 -23.19
CA ILE A 16 -2.92 -15.01 -22.32
C ILE A 16 -2.70 -16.45 -22.77
N MET A 17 -2.83 -16.69 -24.07
CA MET A 17 -2.68 -18.04 -24.63
C MET A 17 -1.28 -18.59 -24.38
N ARG A 18 -0.25 -17.76 -24.57
CA ARG A 18 1.14 -18.12 -24.27
C ARG A 18 1.32 -18.58 -22.82
N GLU A 19 0.77 -17.84 -21.86
CA GLU A 19 0.88 -18.21 -20.44
C GLU A 19 0.06 -19.47 -20.12
N TRP A 20 -1.14 -19.60 -20.69
CA TRP A 20 -2.00 -20.76 -20.46
C TRP A 20 -1.39 -22.05 -21.00
N GLN A 21 -0.87 -22.06 -22.22
CA GLN A 21 -0.23 -23.24 -22.81
C GLN A 21 0.98 -23.70 -22.00
N GLY A 22 1.76 -22.77 -21.44
CA GLY A 22 2.92 -23.10 -20.60
C GLY A 22 2.55 -23.63 -19.21
N ARG A 23 1.35 -23.32 -18.69
CA ARG A 23 1.00 -23.54 -17.27
C ARG A 23 -0.12 -24.57 -17.08
N LEU A 24 -1.11 -24.61 -17.97
CA LEU A 24 -2.26 -25.53 -17.92
C LEU A 24 -1.92 -26.89 -18.54
N THR A 25 -0.90 -27.55 -18.00
CA THR A 25 -0.64 -28.95 -18.31
C THR A 25 -1.56 -29.86 -17.51
N THR A 26 -1.90 -31.05 -18.03
CA THR A 26 -2.74 -32.03 -17.33
C THR A 26 -2.23 -32.32 -15.92
N LYS A 27 -0.92 -32.45 -15.76
CA LYS A 27 -0.24 -32.59 -14.47
C LYS A 27 -0.54 -31.41 -13.54
N ASN A 28 -0.33 -30.18 -13.99
CA ASN A 28 -0.53 -29.00 -13.14
C ASN A 28 -2.00 -28.81 -12.75
N ILE A 29 -2.92 -29.07 -13.69
CA ILE A 29 -4.37 -29.04 -13.43
C ILE A 29 -4.72 -30.07 -12.36
N SER A 30 -4.24 -31.32 -12.49
CA SER A 30 -4.51 -32.37 -11.50
C SER A 30 -4.01 -31.99 -10.09
N ILE A 31 -2.79 -31.44 -9.99
CA ILE A 31 -2.21 -30.99 -8.72
C ILE A 31 -3.04 -29.85 -8.13
N ALA A 32 -3.41 -28.84 -8.92
CA ALA A 32 -4.23 -27.73 -8.46
C ALA A 32 -5.61 -28.20 -7.96
N SER A 33 -6.25 -29.13 -8.67
CA SER A 33 -7.52 -29.73 -8.26
C SER A 33 -7.41 -30.49 -6.94
N VAL A 34 -6.36 -31.32 -6.78
CA VAL A 34 -6.12 -32.07 -5.53
C VAL A 34 -5.88 -31.12 -4.37
N ILE A 35 -5.04 -30.09 -4.55
CA ILE A 35 -4.78 -29.08 -3.50
C ILE A 35 -6.09 -28.40 -3.06
N SER A 36 -6.94 -28.01 -4.02
CA SER A 36 -8.22 -27.37 -3.69
C SER A 36 -9.16 -28.32 -2.95
N LEU A 37 -9.37 -29.54 -3.45
CA LEU A 37 -10.29 -30.51 -2.85
C LEU A 37 -9.84 -30.98 -1.46
N VAL A 38 -8.55 -31.29 -1.31
CA VAL A 38 -7.97 -31.69 -0.02
C VAL A 38 -8.02 -30.52 0.96
N GLY A 39 -7.68 -29.31 0.52
CA GLY A 39 -7.78 -28.12 1.37
C GLY A 39 -9.21 -27.88 1.88
N GLN A 40 -10.21 -27.98 1.01
CA GLN A 40 -11.62 -27.86 1.40
C GLN A 40 -12.04 -28.95 2.39
N LEU A 41 -11.66 -30.21 2.14
CA LEU A 41 -11.94 -31.32 3.04
C LEU A 41 -11.31 -31.11 4.42
N LEU A 42 -10.06 -30.68 4.49
CA LEU A 42 -9.36 -30.41 5.75
C LEU A 42 -10.04 -29.29 6.55
N VAL A 43 -10.47 -28.21 5.88
CA VAL A 43 -11.22 -27.14 6.53
C VAL A 43 -12.55 -27.64 7.09
N TYR A 44 -13.29 -28.42 6.30
CA TYR A 44 -14.56 -29.00 6.74
C TYR A 44 -14.36 -29.90 7.97
N LEU A 45 -13.41 -30.84 7.91
CA LEU A 45 -13.09 -31.75 9.01
C LEU A 45 -12.61 -31.00 10.26
N TYR A 46 -11.79 -29.97 10.10
CA TYR A 46 -11.33 -29.13 11.21
C TYR A 46 -12.51 -28.49 11.94
N TYR A 47 -13.42 -27.84 11.21
CA TYR A 47 -14.60 -27.21 11.83
C TYR A 47 -15.61 -28.23 12.35
N GLN A 48 -15.71 -29.40 11.73
CA GLN A 48 -16.55 -30.49 12.25
C GLN A 48 -16.05 -30.97 13.61
N ASN A 49 -14.73 -31.04 13.82
CA ASN A 49 -14.13 -31.39 15.11
C ASN A 49 -14.33 -30.33 16.22
N LEU A 50 -14.76 -29.11 15.87
CA LEU A 50 -15.09 -28.07 16.85
C LEU A 50 -16.54 -28.17 17.37
N LEU A 51 -17.38 -29.02 16.76
CA LEU A 51 -18.74 -29.25 17.23
C LEU A 51 -18.76 -30.02 18.57
N PRO A 52 -19.77 -29.80 19.42
CA PRO A 52 -19.86 -30.46 20.71
C PRO A 52 -20.06 -31.98 20.57
N VAL A 53 -19.22 -32.75 21.25
CA VAL A 53 -19.32 -34.23 21.33
C VAL A 53 -19.97 -34.68 22.65
N GLY A 54 -19.93 -33.83 23.68
CA GLY A 54 -20.47 -34.11 25.02
C GLY A 54 -21.06 -32.88 25.69
N ALA A 55 -21.66 -33.09 26.86
CA ALA A 55 -22.17 -32.00 27.68
C ALA A 55 -21.03 -31.11 28.16
N GLY A 56 -21.20 -29.79 28.06
CA GLY A 56 -20.18 -28.83 28.44
C GLY A 56 -20.35 -27.49 27.75
N PHE A 57 -19.29 -26.67 27.81
CA PHE A 57 -19.23 -25.37 27.16
C PHE A 57 -18.71 -25.50 25.74
N ASN A 58 -19.44 -24.93 24.78
CA ASN A 58 -18.99 -24.83 23.40
C ASN A 58 -19.53 -23.53 22.78
N ARG A 59 -18.71 -22.90 21.93
CA ARG A 59 -19.04 -21.68 21.17
C ARG A 59 -20.32 -21.81 20.35
N TYR A 60 -20.60 -23.00 19.80
CA TYR A 60 -21.73 -23.23 18.92
C TYR A 60 -23.02 -23.60 19.65
N CYS A 61 -23.01 -23.71 20.98
CA CYS A 61 -24.21 -24.10 21.73
C CYS A 61 -25.13 -22.90 22.01
N THR A 62 -26.37 -23.16 22.41
CA THR A 62 -27.42 -22.13 22.51
C THR A 62 -27.76 -21.73 23.95
N ALA A 63 -27.60 -22.63 24.93
CA ALA A 63 -28.09 -22.42 26.28
C ALA A 63 -27.13 -21.58 27.14
N ASN A 64 -27.68 -20.90 28.15
CA ASN A 64 -26.88 -20.29 29.21
C ASN A 64 -26.48 -21.36 30.24
N PRO A 65 -25.34 -21.19 30.96
CA PRO A 65 -24.93 -22.13 31.98
C PRO A 65 -25.98 -22.29 33.10
N PRO A 66 -26.11 -23.50 33.69
CA PRO A 66 -26.97 -23.71 34.85
C PRO A 66 -26.48 -22.89 36.05
N HIS A 67 -27.42 -22.37 36.85
CA HIS A 67 -27.23 -21.39 37.92
C HIS A 67 -26.32 -21.85 39.08
N ASN A 68 -25.94 -23.13 39.11
CA ASN A 68 -25.23 -23.79 40.21
C ASN A 68 -23.69 -23.80 40.04
N ASN A 69 -23.18 -23.32 38.91
CA ASN A 69 -21.74 -23.23 38.69
C ASN A 69 -21.27 -21.81 38.98
N ASP A 70 -20.35 -21.63 39.93
CA ASP A 70 -19.61 -20.38 40.26
C ASP A 70 -18.76 -19.83 39.10
N TYR A 71 -19.12 -20.15 37.85
CA TYR A 71 -18.37 -19.76 36.68
C TYR A 71 -18.81 -18.38 36.18
N ASP A 72 -17.85 -17.48 36.13
CA ASP A 72 -18.03 -16.08 35.76
C ASP A 72 -18.79 -15.94 34.42
N PRO A 73 -19.91 -15.19 34.37
CA PRO A 73 -20.71 -14.98 33.16
C PRO A 73 -19.97 -14.24 32.03
N TYR A 74 -18.74 -13.79 32.25
CA TYR A 74 -17.92 -13.00 31.32
C TYR A 74 -17.29 -13.79 30.16
N SER A 75 -17.36 -15.13 30.15
CA SER A 75 -16.68 -15.93 29.12
C SER A 75 -17.38 -15.92 27.75
N GLY A 76 -18.66 -15.52 27.65
CA GLY A 76 -19.44 -15.56 26.40
C GLY A 76 -19.64 -16.97 25.82
N LEU A 77 -19.19 -18.00 26.53
CA LEU A 77 -19.35 -19.41 26.16
C LEU A 77 -20.76 -19.88 26.51
N LYS A 78 -21.36 -20.65 25.61
CA LYS A 78 -22.71 -21.21 25.77
C LYS A 78 -22.62 -22.68 26.20
N TYR A 79 -23.66 -23.16 26.88
CA TYR A 79 -23.78 -24.54 27.36
C TYR A 79 -24.58 -25.40 26.38
N CYS A 80 -24.15 -26.65 26.19
CA CYS A 80 -24.74 -27.56 25.23
C CYS A 80 -25.90 -28.35 25.84
N ILE A 81 -27.06 -28.26 25.20
CA ILE A 81 -28.26 -29.02 25.55
C ILE A 81 -28.67 -29.91 24.38
N GLN A 82 -29.31 -31.02 24.69
CA GLN A 82 -29.88 -31.92 23.70
C GLN A 82 -31.36 -31.60 23.49
N ASP A 83 -31.82 -31.76 22.25
CA ASP A 83 -33.24 -31.78 21.92
C ASP A 83 -33.89 -33.10 22.35
N LEU A 84 -35.21 -33.18 22.27
CA LEU A 84 -36.03 -34.36 22.57
C LEU A 84 -35.58 -35.61 21.78
N ASN A 85 -34.90 -35.41 20.65
CA ASN A 85 -34.36 -36.47 19.79
C ASN A 85 -32.90 -36.85 20.14
N GLY A 86 -32.34 -36.34 21.25
CA GLY A 86 -30.96 -36.59 21.66
C GLY A 86 -29.89 -35.86 20.84
N GLN A 87 -30.28 -34.95 19.95
CA GLN A 87 -29.35 -34.17 19.12
C GLN A 87 -28.93 -32.88 19.81
N TRP A 88 -27.65 -32.50 19.69
CA TRP A 88 -27.15 -31.25 20.25
C TRP A 88 -27.75 -30.03 19.55
N MET A 89 -28.34 -29.11 20.31
CA MET A 89 -28.83 -27.84 19.78
C MET A 89 -27.66 -26.88 19.50
N ILE A 90 -27.32 -26.73 18.22
CA ILE A 90 -26.22 -25.87 17.78
C ILE A 90 -26.68 -24.67 16.94
N ILE A 91 -25.96 -23.57 17.06
CA ILE A 91 -26.10 -22.38 16.20
C ILE A 91 -25.41 -22.67 14.87
N SER A 92 -26.10 -23.40 13.98
CA SER A 92 -25.58 -23.79 12.66
C SER A 92 -25.08 -22.60 11.83
N ARG A 93 -25.78 -21.45 11.91
CA ARG A 93 -25.37 -20.21 11.22
C ARG A 93 -23.99 -19.71 11.63
N LEU A 94 -23.65 -19.80 12.92
CA LEU A 94 -22.35 -19.37 13.45
C LEU A 94 -21.23 -20.30 12.98
N TRP A 95 -21.50 -21.61 12.93
CA TRP A 95 -20.56 -22.60 12.42
C TRP A 95 -20.21 -22.37 10.94
N TRP A 96 -21.24 -22.21 10.10
CA TRP A 96 -21.03 -21.87 8.68
C TRP A 96 -20.35 -20.52 8.49
N LEU A 97 -20.61 -19.54 9.37
CA LEU A 97 -19.96 -18.24 9.33
C LEU A 97 -18.46 -18.34 9.63
N ASP A 98 -18.07 -19.15 10.63
CA ASP A 98 -16.67 -19.35 10.96
C ASP A 98 -15.93 -20.05 9.80
N VAL A 99 -16.54 -21.07 9.16
CA VAL A 99 -16.02 -21.72 7.94
C VAL A 99 -15.85 -20.71 6.81
N PHE A 100 -16.90 -19.92 6.52
CA PHE A 100 -16.88 -18.87 5.50
C PHE A 100 -15.74 -17.87 5.75
N THR A 101 -15.60 -17.40 6.99
CA THR A 101 -14.59 -16.40 7.37
C THR A 101 -13.18 -16.94 7.20
N PHE A 102 -12.93 -18.19 7.62
CA PHE A 102 -11.63 -18.84 7.47
C PHE A 102 -11.24 -19.01 6.00
N LEU A 103 -12.17 -19.49 5.18
CA LEU A 103 -11.94 -19.62 3.74
C LEU A 103 -11.73 -18.26 3.07
N SER A 104 -12.46 -17.22 3.49
CA SER A 104 -12.25 -15.84 3.03
C SER A 104 -10.84 -15.35 3.33
N ILE A 105 -10.39 -15.45 4.59
CA ILE A 105 -9.03 -15.02 4.98
C ILE A 105 -7.97 -15.81 4.22
N THR A 106 -8.10 -17.14 4.17
CA THR A 106 -7.15 -18.00 3.45
C THR A 106 -7.12 -17.66 1.96
N GLY A 107 -8.27 -17.40 1.35
CA GLY A 107 -8.39 -16.98 -0.05
C GLY A 107 -7.72 -15.63 -0.31
N ILE A 108 -7.86 -14.66 0.60
CA ILE A 108 -7.18 -13.36 0.53
C ILE A 108 -5.66 -13.55 0.55
N PHE A 109 -5.14 -14.32 1.50
CA PHE A 109 -3.70 -14.59 1.58
C PHE A 109 -3.18 -15.32 0.34
N ALA A 110 -3.89 -16.36 -0.11
CA ALA A 110 -3.52 -17.13 -1.28
C ALA A 110 -3.45 -16.23 -2.52
N LEU A 111 -4.53 -15.50 -2.83
CA LEU A 111 -4.57 -14.63 -4.01
C LEU A 111 -3.54 -13.50 -3.93
N LEU A 112 -3.51 -12.74 -2.84
CA LEU A 112 -2.66 -11.54 -2.77
C LEU A 112 -1.17 -11.86 -2.63
N VAL A 113 -0.80 -12.85 -1.80
CA VAL A 113 0.61 -13.17 -1.54
C VAL A 113 1.18 -14.04 -2.65
N VAL A 114 0.53 -15.18 -2.94
CA VAL A 114 1.03 -16.13 -3.95
C VAL A 114 0.91 -15.54 -5.35
N GLY A 115 -0.18 -14.84 -5.66
CA GLY A 115 -0.34 -14.17 -6.96
C GLY A 115 0.71 -13.08 -7.20
N THR A 116 0.99 -12.25 -6.18
CA THR A 116 2.08 -11.26 -6.24
C THR A 116 3.43 -11.92 -6.45
N TYR A 117 3.74 -12.99 -5.70
CA TYR A 117 4.99 -13.74 -5.86
C TYR A 117 5.15 -14.25 -7.30
N GLN A 118 4.12 -14.91 -7.83
CA GLN A 118 4.16 -15.52 -9.16
C GLN A 118 4.37 -14.49 -10.27
N LEU A 119 3.70 -13.33 -10.19
CA LEU A 119 3.87 -12.25 -11.18
C LEU A 119 5.27 -11.63 -11.15
N ILE A 120 5.82 -11.39 -9.96
CA ILE A 120 7.18 -10.84 -9.83
C ILE A 120 8.22 -11.87 -10.28
N ALA A 121 8.07 -13.14 -9.87
CA ALA A 121 8.97 -14.22 -10.26
C ALA A 121 8.98 -14.44 -11.78
N ASP A 122 7.82 -14.36 -12.42
CA ASP A 122 7.70 -14.44 -13.87
C ASP A 122 8.42 -13.29 -14.57
N LEU A 123 8.09 -12.03 -14.20
CA LEU A 123 8.66 -10.87 -14.88
C LEU A 123 10.16 -10.70 -14.62
N SER A 124 10.61 -10.96 -13.39
CA SER A 124 12.05 -10.94 -13.04
C SER A 124 12.81 -12.04 -13.77
N GLY A 125 12.23 -13.24 -13.90
CA GLY A 125 12.79 -14.33 -14.69
C GLY A 125 12.92 -13.97 -16.17
N GLU A 126 11.92 -13.31 -16.75
CA GLU A 126 11.98 -12.84 -18.15
C GLU A 126 13.00 -11.72 -18.36
N GLU A 127 13.17 -10.80 -17.41
CA GLU A 127 14.19 -9.74 -17.49
C GLU A 127 15.61 -10.37 -17.36
N CYS A 128 15.81 -11.30 -16.43
CA CYS A 128 17.09 -11.99 -16.24
C CYS A 128 17.50 -12.83 -17.48
N ARG A 129 16.54 -13.45 -18.17
CA ARG A 129 16.78 -14.20 -19.41
C ARG A 129 16.91 -13.29 -20.65
N GLY A 130 16.67 -11.99 -20.50
CA GLY A 130 16.62 -11.03 -21.61
C GLY A 130 15.39 -11.16 -22.51
N THR A 131 14.45 -12.06 -22.20
CA THR A 131 13.26 -12.29 -23.03
C THR A 131 12.27 -11.14 -22.96
N LEU A 132 12.28 -10.36 -21.87
CA LEU A 132 11.43 -9.17 -21.75
C LEU A 132 11.78 -8.11 -22.81
N ASN A 133 13.04 -8.01 -23.24
CA ASN A 133 13.43 -7.11 -24.33
C ASN A 133 12.83 -7.52 -25.68
N PHE A 134 12.72 -8.82 -25.97
CA PHE A 134 12.02 -9.28 -27.17
C PHE A 134 10.53 -8.97 -27.11
N ILE A 135 9.91 -9.11 -25.93
CA ILE A 135 8.49 -8.76 -25.74
C ILE A 135 8.29 -7.25 -25.94
N ARG A 136 9.22 -6.39 -25.51
CA ARG A 136 9.20 -4.94 -25.75
C ARG A 136 9.27 -4.56 -27.24
N LEU A 137 9.89 -5.39 -28.08
CA LEU A 137 9.97 -5.18 -29.53
C LEU A 137 8.72 -5.67 -30.28
N SER A 138 7.85 -6.43 -29.62
CA SER A 138 6.59 -6.87 -30.22
C SER A 138 5.66 -5.66 -30.46
N PRO A 139 4.85 -5.65 -31.52
CA PRO A 139 3.93 -4.55 -31.83
C PRO A 139 2.73 -4.46 -30.87
N GLN A 140 2.71 -5.23 -29.79
CA GLN A 140 1.59 -5.29 -28.86
C GLN A 140 1.65 -4.15 -27.84
N PRO A 141 0.51 -3.52 -27.52
CA PRO A 141 0.50 -2.49 -26.49
C PRO A 141 0.80 -3.10 -25.12
N ALA A 142 1.60 -2.41 -24.32
CA ALA A 142 1.97 -2.84 -22.95
C ALA A 142 0.75 -3.26 -22.12
N LYS A 143 -0.38 -2.55 -22.24
CA LYS A 143 -1.62 -2.87 -21.53
C LYS A 143 -2.09 -4.31 -21.81
N THR A 144 -2.08 -4.76 -23.07
CA THR A 144 -2.52 -6.10 -23.46
C THR A 144 -1.57 -7.16 -22.90
N ILE A 145 -0.26 -6.91 -22.95
CA ILE A 145 0.76 -7.81 -22.41
C ILE A 145 0.57 -8.01 -20.90
N PHE A 146 0.46 -6.92 -20.13
CA PHE A 146 0.35 -7.03 -18.67
C PHE A 146 -1.01 -7.53 -18.19
N ILE A 147 -2.10 -7.16 -18.86
CA ILE A 147 -3.41 -7.81 -18.63
C ILE A 147 -3.28 -9.31 -18.91
N GLY A 148 -2.57 -9.68 -19.98
CA GLY A 148 -2.32 -11.07 -20.32
C GLY A 148 -1.57 -11.83 -19.24
N LYS A 149 -0.55 -11.21 -18.65
CA LYS A 149 0.18 -11.78 -17.50
C LYS A 149 -0.67 -11.87 -16.24
N ILE A 150 -1.47 -10.85 -15.92
CA ILE A 150 -2.36 -10.85 -14.73
C ILE A 150 -3.36 -12.01 -14.78
N PHE A 151 -3.93 -12.31 -15.95
CA PHE A 151 -4.88 -13.42 -16.10
C PHE A 151 -4.20 -14.77 -16.37
N GLY A 152 -3.01 -14.75 -16.97
CA GLY A 152 -2.29 -15.96 -17.42
C GLY A 152 -1.34 -16.56 -16.39
N VAL A 153 -0.54 -15.74 -15.71
CA VAL A 153 0.54 -16.22 -14.83
C VAL A 153 -0.02 -16.98 -13.60
N PRO A 154 -0.95 -16.41 -12.82
CA PRO A 154 -1.57 -17.11 -11.69
C PRO A 154 -2.78 -17.97 -12.07
N ILE A 155 -2.87 -18.49 -13.30
CA ILE A 155 -4.05 -19.26 -13.76
C ILE A 155 -4.34 -20.52 -12.91
N LEU A 156 -3.30 -21.21 -12.44
CA LEU A 156 -3.46 -22.37 -11.57
C LEU A 156 -4.00 -21.97 -10.18
N LEU A 157 -3.62 -20.80 -9.68
CA LEU A 157 -4.15 -20.25 -8.43
C LEU A 157 -5.63 -19.89 -8.59
N TYR A 158 -6.01 -19.30 -9.73
CA TYR A 158 -7.42 -19.04 -10.04
C TYR A 158 -8.22 -20.34 -10.15
N LEU A 159 -7.66 -21.41 -10.69
CA LEU A 159 -8.32 -22.72 -10.73
C LEU A 159 -8.58 -23.27 -9.31
N VAL A 160 -7.59 -23.18 -8.41
CA VAL A 160 -7.76 -23.57 -7.00
C VAL A 160 -8.92 -22.81 -6.36
N CYS A 161 -8.96 -21.49 -6.54
CA CYS A 161 -10.04 -20.64 -6.01
C CYS A 161 -11.39 -20.93 -6.66
N LEU A 162 -11.43 -21.16 -7.98
CA LEU A 162 -12.66 -21.49 -8.71
C LEU A 162 -13.28 -22.79 -8.21
N LEU A 163 -12.46 -23.80 -7.91
CA LEU A 163 -12.92 -25.07 -7.34
C LEU A 163 -13.36 -24.96 -5.88
N ALA A 164 -12.83 -23.98 -5.12
CA ALA A 164 -13.23 -23.71 -3.75
C ALA A 164 -14.48 -22.81 -3.65
N LEU A 165 -14.82 -22.12 -4.73
CA LEU A 165 -15.91 -21.15 -4.78
C LEU A 165 -17.29 -21.74 -4.44
N PRO A 166 -17.67 -22.95 -4.88
CA PRO A 166 -18.95 -23.56 -4.49
C PRO A 166 -19.06 -23.79 -2.97
N PHE A 167 -18.01 -24.30 -2.33
CA PHE A 167 -17.99 -24.53 -0.89
C PHE A 167 -18.02 -23.20 -0.12
N HIS A 168 -17.26 -22.20 -0.56
CA HIS A 168 -17.27 -20.86 0.02
C HIS A 168 -18.65 -20.18 -0.11
N LEU A 169 -19.26 -20.23 -1.29
CA LEU A 169 -20.62 -19.71 -1.52
C LEU A 169 -21.65 -20.43 -0.65
N GLY A 170 -21.60 -21.76 -0.60
CA GLY A 170 -22.48 -22.57 0.23
C GLY A 170 -22.38 -22.21 1.70
N ALA A 171 -21.16 -22.08 2.23
CA ALA A 171 -20.93 -21.65 3.61
C ALA A 171 -21.52 -20.26 3.90
N GLY A 172 -21.34 -19.29 2.99
CA GLY A 172 -21.89 -17.94 3.18
C GLY A 172 -23.42 -17.90 3.17
N LEU A 173 -24.06 -18.64 2.25
CA LEU A 173 -25.52 -18.71 2.17
C LEU A 173 -26.12 -19.43 3.39
N LEU A 174 -25.50 -20.53 3.85
CA LEU A 174 -25.93 -21.27 5.04
C LEU A 174 -25.69 -20.48 6.34
N ALA A 175 -24.71 -19.58 6.36
CA ALA A 175 -24.52 -18.60 7.44
C ALA A 175 -25.61 -17.51 7.46
N GLY A 176 -26.44 -17.40 6.42
CA GLY A 176 -27.50 -16.40 6.29
C GLY A 176 -27.04 -15.07 5.70
N ILE A 177 -25.89 -15.02 5.03
CA ILE A 177 -25.41 -13.82 4.34
C ILE A 177 -26.15 -13.69 3.00
N PRO A 178 -26.72 -12.53 2.65
CA PRO A 178 -27.40 -12.35 1.38
C PRO A 178 -26.41 -12.44 0.22
N LEU A 179 -26.82 -13.09 -0.88
CA LEU A 179 -26.00 -13.31 -2.07
C LEU A 179 -25.37 -12.01 -2.61
N SER A 180 -26.11 -10.89 -2.56
CA SER A 180 -25.62 -9.58 -3.01
C SER A 180 -24.38 -9.12 -2.24
N LEU A 181 -24.30 -9.36 -0.93
CA LEU A 181 -23.13 -8.99 -0.13
C LEU A 181 -21.94 -9.93 -0.38
N ILE A 182 -22.19 -11.22 -0.64
CA ILE A 182 -21.13 -12.15 -1.02
C ILE A 182 -20.54 -11.76 -2.39
N LEU A 183 -21.38 -11.41 -3.36
CA LEU A 183 -20.93 -10.90 -4.65
C LEU A 183 -20.17 -9.57 -4.53
N ALA A 184 -20.62 -8.67 -3.63
CA ALA A 184 -19.89 -7.44 -3.34
C ALA A 184 -18.51 -7.71 -2.73
N PHE A 185 -18.39 -8.69 -1.82
CA PHE A 185 -17.10 -9.12 -1.28
C PHE A 185 -16.17 -9.63 -2.38
N TYR A 186 -16.66 -10.46 -3.30
CA TYR A 186 -15.86 -10.92 -4.44
C TYR A 186 -15.44 -9.78 -5.35
N ALA A 187 -16.30 -8.79 -5.58
CA ALA A 187 -15.93 -7.59 -6.34
C ALA A 187 -14.79 -6.81 -5.67
N VAL A 188 -14.84 -6.63 -4.35
CA VAL A 188 -13.78 -6.01 -3.56
C VAL A 188 -12.49 -6.82 -3.61
N LEU A 189 -12.57 -8.15 -3.49
CA LEU A 189 -11.42 -9.05 -3.58
C LEU A 189 -10.75 -9.00 -4.97
N ILE A 190 -11.55 -8.99 -6.05
CA ILE A 190 -11.05 -8.84 -7.43
C ILE A 190 -10.38 -7.49 -7.61
N ALA A 191 -10.98 -6.40 -7.10
CA ALA A 191 -10.38 -5.07 -7.16
C ALA A 191 -9.06 -5.00 -6.39
N SER A 192 -8.99 -5.65 -5.23
CA SER A 192 -7.75 -5.79 -4.45
C SER A 192 -6.68 -6.57 -5.21
N CYS A 193 -7.03 -7.72 -5.81
CA CYS A 193 -6.11 -8.48 -6.66
C CYS A 193 -5.60 -7.63 -7.82
N ALA A 194 -6.48 -6.91 -8.52
CA ALA A 194 -6.08 -6.01 -9.60
C ALA A 194 -5.06 -4.97 -9.11
N PHE A 195 -5.30 -4.32 -7.96
CA PHE A 195 -4.37 -3.37 -7.37
C PHE A 195 -3.01 -4.00 -7.03
N PHE A 196 -2.99 -5.08 -6.23
CA PHE A 196 -1.75 -5.73 -5.81
C PHE A 196 -0.96 -6.31 -6.97
N TYR A 197 -1.62 -6.85 -7.98
CA TYR A 197 -0.94 -7.38 -9.17
C TYR A 197 -0.34 -6.27 -10.05
N HIS A 198 -1.02 -5.13 -10.20
CA HIS A 198 -0.41 -3.97 -10.85
C HIS A 198 0.75 -3.40 -10.01
N ALA A 199 0.65 -3.42 -8.68
CA ALA A 199 1.73 -3.00 -7.79
C ALA A 199 2.94 -3.93 -7.92
N ALA A 200 2.70 -5.24 -7.95
CA ALA A 200 3.70 -6.29 -8.16
C ALA A 200 4.46 -6.10 -9.48
N LEU A 201 3.74 -5.90 -10.59
CA LEU A 201 4.35 -5.64 -11.89
C LEU A 201 5.10 -4.30 -11.94
N SER A 202 4.57 -3.26 -11.31
CA SER A 202 5.24 -1.96 -11.21
C SER A 202 6.55 -2.07 -10.42
N PHE A 203 6.51 -2.77 -9.29
CA PHE A 203 7.69 -3.07 -8.46
C PHE A 203 8.72 -3.89 -9.23
N ALA A 204 8.25 -4.91 -9.97
CA ALA A 204 9.07 -5.76 -10.81
C ALA A 204 9.87 -4.96 -11.87
N LEU A 205 9.22 -4.00 -12.56
CA LEU A 205 9.86 -3.12 -13.54
C LEU A 205 10.71 -1.99 -12.93
N ALA A 206 10.42 -1.60 -11.69
CA ALA A 206 11.11 -0.51 -11.01
C ALA A 206 12.45 -0.94 -10.42
N THR A 207 12.58 -2.21 -10.03
CA THR A 207 13.73 -2.71 -9.26
C THR A 207 14.43 -3.92 -9.90
N PRO A 208 14.72 -3.92 -11.22
CA PRO A 208 15.32 -5.08 -11.90
C PRO A 208 16.69 -5.47 -11.33
N TRP A 209 17.39 -4.56 -10.66
CA TRP A 209 18.67 -4.84 -9.99
C TRP A 209 18.57 -5.81 -8.81
N LEU A 210 17.37 -6.08 -8.28
CA LEU A 210 17.17 -7.05 -7.20
C LEU A 210 17.21 -8.51 -7.68
N GLY A 211 17.08 -8.75 -8.99
CA GLY A 211 17.11 -10.09 -9.58
C GLY A 211 16.18 -11.08 -8.87
N GLY A 212 16.69 -12.27 -8.53
CA GLY A 212 15.92 -13.33 -7.86
C GLY A 212 15.45 -13.01 -6.43
N PHE A 213 15.94 -11.94 -5.80
CA PHE A 213 15.44 -11.52 -4.48
C PHE A 213 14.12 -10.74 -4.56
N GLN A 214 13.80 -10.21 -5.74
CA GLN A 214 12.63 -9.37 -5.97
C GLN A 214 11.29 -10.05 -5.63
N PRO A 215 11.02 -11.31 -6.03
CA PRO A 215 9.75 -11.97 -5.73
C PRO A 215 9.56 -12.24 -4.24
N TRP A 216 10.64 -12.61 -3.55
CA TRP A 216 10.63 -12.81 -2.10
C TRP A 216 10.30 -11.50 -1.37
N LEU A 217 11.01 -10.40 -1.70
CA LEU A 217 10.79 -9.11 -1.03
C LEU A 217 9.38 -8.57 -1.27
N GLY A 218 8.90 -8.61 -2.52
CA GLY A 218 7.57 -8.12 -2.87
C GLY A 218 6.45 -8.92 -2.22
N SER A 219 6.53 -10.26 -2.25
CA SER A 219 5.52 -11.12 -1.61
C SER A 219 5.57 -11.06 -0.08
N ALA A 220 6.76 -10.97 0.52
CA ALA A 220 6.91 -10.80 1.97
C ALA A 220 6.32 -9.47 2.44
N ALA A 221 6.50 -8.38 1.68
CA ALA A 221 5.89 -7.09 2.01
C ALA A 221 4.35 -7.16 1.98
N VAL A 222 3.77 -7.82 0.96
CA VAL A 222 2.31 -8.05 0.90
C VAL A 222 1.84 -8.96 2.04
N LEU A 223 2.58 -10.02 2.35
CA LEU A 223 2.26 -10.93 3.45
C LEU A 223 2.23 -10.20 4.80
N ILE A 224 3.28 -9.43 5.13
CA ILE A 224 3.34 -8.65 6.37
C ILE A 224 2.17 -7.67 6.44
N PHE A 225 1.89 -6.97 5.34
CA PHE A 225 0.77 -6.03 5.27
C PHE A 225 -0.58 -6.72 5.49
N VAL A 226 -0.89 -7.78 4.74
CA VAL A 226 -2.17 -8.50 4.85
C VAL A 226 -2.30 -9.15 6.22
N PHE A 227 -1.22 -9.73 6.76
CA PHE A 227 -1.21 -10.34 8.08
C PHE A 227 -1.51 -9.32 9.18
N TYR A 228 -0.78 -8.20 9.21
CA TYR A 228 -0.98 -7.18 10.23
C TYR A 228 -2.37 -6.54 10.14
N SER A 229 -2.83 -6.18 8.94
CA SER A 229 -4.15 -5.59 8.73
C SER A 229 -5.31 -6.56 9.01
N SER A 230 -5.15 -7.85 8.73
CA SER A 230 -6.13 -8.87 9.13
C SER A 230 -6.14 -9.08 10.64
N ILE A 231 -4.99 -9.05 11.33
CA ILE A 231 -4.95 -9.07 12.79
C ILE A 231 -5.72 -7.88 13.36
N ILE A 232 -5.52 -6.67 12.87
CA ILE A 232 -6.26 -5.49 13.35
C ILE A 232 -7.77 -5.70 13.18
N THR A 233 -8.18 -6.17 12.01
CA THR A 233 -9.60 -6.44 11.71
C THR A 233 -10.21 -7.53 12.62
N LEU A 234 -9.43 -8.56 12.96
CA LEU A 234 -9.89 -9.74 13.70
C LEU A 234 -9.71 -9.62 15.23
N SER A 235 -8.78 -8.78 15.68
CA SER A 235 -8.41 -8.72 17.09
C SER A 235 -9.44 -8.00 17.96
N GLY A 236 -10.43 -7.33 17.36
CA GLY A 236 -11.47 -6.60 18.10
C GLY A 236 -10.95 -5.35 18.85
N TYR A 237 -9.62 -5.18 18.97
CA TYR A 237 -8.99 -3.94 19.41
C TYR A 237 -9.27 -2.86 18.38
N GLY A 238 -9.92 -1.78 18.82
CA GLY A 238 -10.29 -0.67 17.97
C GLY A 238 -9.13 -0.31 17.04
N GLY A 239 -9.41 -0.20 15.74
CA GLY A 239 -8.45 0.29 14.75
C GLY A 239 -7.74 1.54 15.27
N PHE A 240 -6.61 1.90 14.67
CA PHE A 240 -5.72 2.90 15.26
C PHE A 240 -6.40 4.26 15.49
N ARG A 241 -7.54 4.54 14.83
CA ARG A 241 -8.26 5.83 14.85
C ARG A 241 -7.31 6.95 14.42
N THR A 242 -6.50 6.64 13.43
CA THR A 242 -5.41 7.48 12.95
C THR A 242 -5.37 7.44 11.42
N PRO A 243 -4.58 8.32 10.77
CA PRO A 243 -4.42 8.28 9.32
C PRO A 243 -3.91 6.94 8.74
N PHE A 244 -3.37 6.04 9.57
CA PHE A 244 -3.02 4.68 9.14
C PHE A 244 -4.25 3.85 8.74
N ASP A 245 -5.46 4.19 9.17
CA ASP A 245 -6.68 3.47 8.82
C ASP A 245 -6.94 3.48 7.30
N TRP A 246 -6.41 4.45 6.55
CA TRP A 246 -6.45 4.42 5.08
C TRP A 246 -5.74 3.19 4.49
N LEU A 247 -4.64 2.73 5.09
CA LEU A 247 -3.92 1.55 4.61
C LEU A 247 -4.75 0.28 4.78
N ILE A 248 -5.58 0.20 5.82
CA ILE A 248 -6.43 -0.97 6.08
C ILE A 248 -7.46 -1.16 4.96
N LEU A 249 -7.87 -0.08 4.26
CA LEU A 249 -8.79 -0.15 3.13
C LEU A 249 -8.28 -0.98 1.95
N PHE A 250 -6.96 -1.19 1.86
CA PHE A 250 -6.38 -2.06 0.83
C PHE A 250 -6.50 -3.56 1.16
N ASN A 251 -6.88 -3.93 2.39
CA ASN A 251 -7.15 -5.32 2.76
C ASN A 251 -8.65 -5.65 2.59
N PRO A 252 -9.04 -6.58 1.71
CA PRO A 252 -10.42 -7.00 1.54
C PRO A 252 -11.05 -7.62 2.81
N SER A 253 -10.26 -8.07 3.80
CA SER A 253 -10.80 -8.54 5.08
C SER A 253 -11.55 -7.44 5.83
N PHE A 254 -11.22 -6.16 5.57
CA PHE A 254 -11.95 -5.01 6.09
C PHE A 254 -13.43 -5.03 5.68
N PHE A 255 -13.83 -5.77 4.65
CA PHE A 255 -15.24 -5.86 4.28
C PHE A 255 -16.03 -6.90 5.10
N LEU A 256 -15.37 -7.86 5.75
CA LEU A 256 -16.02 -8.98 6.45
C LEU A 256 -17.04 -8.57 7.53
N PRO A 257 -16.81 -7.51 8.33
CA PRO A 257 -17.80 -7.10 9.33
C PRO A 257 -19.16 -6.69 8.74
N TYR A 258 -19.22 -6.19 7.50
CA TYR A 258 -20.50 -5.91 6.84
C TYR A 258 -21.28 -7.19 6.54
N LEU A 259 -20.60 -8.27 6.16
CA LEU A 259 -21.23 -9.58 5.92
C LEU A 259 -21.74 -10.16 7.23
N VAL A 260 -20.92 -10.10 8.29
CA VAL A 260 -21.29 -10.64 9.60
C VAL A 260 -22.50 -9.95 10.18
N LYS A 261 -22.56 -8.60 10.10
CA LYS A 261 -23.72 -7.83 10.58
C LYS A 261 -25.03 -8.27 9.91
N SER A 262 -24.99 -8.76 8.67
CA SER A 262 -26.18 -9.24 7.95
C SER A 262 -26.73 -10.59 8.43
N THR A 263 -25.95 -11.34 9.22
CA THR A 263 -26.37 -12.66 9.74
C THR A 263 -27.28 -12.58 10.96
N PHE A 264 -27.44 -11.38 11.56
CA PHE A 264 -28.19 -11.11 12.80
C PHE A 264 -27.74 -11.96 14.01
N LEU A 265 -26.51 -12.50 13.97
CA LEU A 265 -25.93 -13.20 15.10
C LEU A 265 -25.62 -12.21 16.25
N PRO A 266 -25.73 -12.64 17.52
CA PRO A 266 -25.38 -11.81 18.66
C PRO A 266 -23.91 -11.35 18.54
N PRO A 267 -23.59 -10.06 18.78
CA PRO A 267 -22.22 -9.56 18.74
C PRO A 267 -21.27 -10.36 19.65
N ASP A 268 -21.76 -10.83 20.80
CA ASP A 268 -21.00 -11.65 21.77
C ASP A 268 -20.61 -13.02 21.22
N ALA A 269 -21.32 -13.54 20.22
CA ALA A 269 -20.95 -14.79 19.56
C ALA A 269 -19.80 -14.59 18.55
N VAL A 270 -19.66 -13.38 18.01
CA VAL A 270 -18.72 -13.03 16.93
C VAL A 270 -17.61 -12.08 17.44
N ARG A 271 -17.00 -12.45 18.58
CA ARG A 271 -15.96 -11.64 19.26
C ARG A 271 -14.67 -11.44 18.46
N TYR A 272 -14.40 -12.30 17.49
CA TYR A 272 -13.17 -12.30 16.69
C TYR A 272 -13.25 -11.38 15.47
N LEU A 273 -14.31 -10.58 15.33
CA LEU A 273 -14.42 -9.55 14.29
C LEU A 273 -14.81 -8.25 14.97
N GLY A 274 -14.03 -7.20 14.72
CA GLY A 274 -14.28 -5.86 15.26
C GLY A 274 -15.49 -5.19 14.62
N ILE A 275 -16.71 -5.72 14.81
CA ILE A 275 -17.92 -5.26 14.12
C ILE A 275 -18.14 -3.76 14.32
N SER A 276 -18.02 -3.24 15.54
CA SER A 276 -18.19 -1.82 15.86
C SER A 276 -17.19 -0.89 15.17
N GLN A 277 -15.99 -1.39 14.87
CA GLN A 277 -14.86 -0.55 14.46
C GLN A 277 -15.09 0.14 13.11
N ILE A 278 -15.66 -0.57 12.15
CA ILE A 278 -15.92 -0.03 10.81
C ILE A 278 -17.01 1.01 10.85
N PHE A 279 -18.07 0.77 11.63
CA PHE A 279 -19.20 1.69 11.72
C PHE A 279 -18.87 2.98 12.49
N ASP A 280 -17.83 2.95 13.34
CA ASP A 280 -17.33 4.09 14.10
C ASP A 280 -16.26 4.92 13.36
N LEU A 281 -15.68 4.38 12.28
CA LEU A 281 -14.68 5.07 11.49
C LEU A 281 -15.26 6.35 10.89
N ARG A 282 -14.45 7.42 10.84
CA ARG A 282 -14.86 8.72 10.30
C ARG A 282 -13.97 9.13 9.14
N TRP A 283 -14.53 9.84 8.18
CA TRP A 283 -13.78 10.50 7.11
C TRP A 283 -14.21 11.96 7.03
N TYR A 284 -13.28 12.88 7.22
CA TYR A 284 -13.54 14.31 7.49
C TYR A 284 -14.55 14.53 8.63
N GLY A 285 -14.47 13.69 9.67
CA GLY A 285 -15.41 13.72 10.80
C GLY A 285 -16.78 13.10 10.52
N GLN A 286 -17.06 12.70 9.28
CA GLN A 286 -18.35 12.11 8.86
C GLN A 286 -18.34 10.58 8.96
N SER A 287 -19.44 9.98 9.44
CA SER A 287 -19.61 8.53 9.60
C SER A 287 -20.05 7.85 8.29
N LEU A 288 -19.28 8.00 7.22
CA LEU A 288 -19.62 7.47 5.88
C LEU A 288 -19.69 5.93 5.82
N TRP A 289 -18.98 5.26 6.72
CA TRP A 289 -18.85 3.80 6.79
C TRP A 289 -20.08 3.12 7.38
N GLN A 290 -21.07 3.87 7.88
CA GLN A 290 -22.31 3.29 8.36
C GLN A 290 -23.16 2.67 7.25
N SER A 291 -23.12 3.28 6.05
CA SER A 291 -23.81 2.78 4.88
C SER A 291 -22.94 1.77 4.14
N VAL A 292 -23.46 0.55 3.97
CA VAL A 292 -22.77 -0.53 3.25
C VAL A 292 -22.45 -0.13 1.80
N ILE A 293 -23.40 0.51 1.11
CA ILE A 293 -23.23 0.93 -0.30
C ILE A 293 -22.14 1.99 -0.41
N MET A 294 -22.14 2.98 0.50
CA MET A 294 -21.13 4.03 0.51
C MET A 294 -19.74 3.46 0.82
N GLY A 295 -19.64 2.58 1.83
CA GLY A 295 -18.39 1.90 2.19
C GLY A 295 -17.81 1.09 1.02
N ILE A 296 -18.63 0.27 0.36
CA ILE A 296 -18.21 -0.51 -0.83
C ILE A 296 -17.72 0.43 -1.94
N SER A 297 -18.49 1.48 -2.23
CA SER A 297 -18.18 2.42 -3.31
C SER A 297 -16.86 3.14 -3.07
N LEU A 298 -16.58 3.57 -1.84
CA LEU A 298 -15.32 4.21 -1.46
C LEU A 298 -14.13 3.24 -1.55
N ILE A 299 -14.28 1.99 -1.11
CA ILE A 299 -13.22 0.97 -1.22
C ILE A 299 -12.91 0.67 -2.69
N LEU A 300 -13.93 0.46 -3.52
CA LEU A 300 -13.76 0.19 -4.95
C LEU A 300 -13.15 1.39 -5.67
N LEU A 301 -13.57 2.61 -5.34
CA LEU A 301 -12.99 3.84 -5.89
C LEU A 301 -11.51 3.96 -5.51
N ASN A 302 -11.14 3.67 -4.26
CA ASN A 302 -9.76 3.67 -3.80
C ASN A 302 -8.91 2.69 -4.60
N PHE A 303 -9.37 1.44 -4.78
CA PHE A 303 -8.66 0.47 -5.62
C PHE A 303 -8.56 0.91 -7.08
N ALA A 304 -9.63 1.47 -7.66
CA ALA A 304 -9.66 1.91 -9.05
C ALA A 304 -8.65 3.05 -9.31
N LEU A 305 -8.62 4.07 -8.45
CA LEU A 305 -7.70 5.21 -8.56
C LEU A 305 -6.24 4.75 -8.46
N CYS A 306 -5.93 3.91 -7.48
CA CYS A 306 -4.56 3.41 -7.29
C CYS A 306 -4.12 2.48 -8.43
N THR A 307 -5.01 1.58 -8.89
CA THR A 307 -4.72 0.68 -10.02
C THR A 307 -4.50 1.46 -11.32
N TYR A 308 -5.28 2.52 -11.55
CA TYR A 308 -5.09 3.42 -12.68
C TYR A 308 -3.70 4.10 -12.66
N GLY A 309 -3.28 4.61 -11.49
CA GLY A 309 -1.95 5.19 -11.31
C GLY A 309 -0.82 4.19 -11.60
N LEU A 310 -0.92 2.96 -11.08
CA LEU A 310 0.06 1.89 -11.31
C LEU A 310 0.13 1.48 -12.78
N THR A 311 -1.01 1.42 -13.47
CA THR A 311 -1.05 1.11 -14.91
C THR A 311 -0.23 2.09 -15.74
N ARG A 312 -0.25 3.39 -15.38
CA ARG A 312 0.57 4.42 -16.06
C ARG A 312 2.07 4.21 -15.83
N ILE A 313 2.46 3.79 -14.61
CA ILE A 313 3.87 3.47 -14.27
C ILE A 313 4.35 2.29 -15.12
N ILE A 314 3.56 1.21 -15.18
CA ILE A 314 3.86 0.02 -15.98
C ILE A 314 4.05 0.39 -17.45
N GLN A 315 3.08 1.11 -18.05
CA GLN A 315 3.15 1.51 -19.46
C GLN A 315 4.40 2.34 -19.77
N ARG A 316 4.77 3.25 -18.87
CA ARG A 316 5.93 4.12 -19.05
C ARG A 316 7.24 3.32 -18.97
N ARG A 317 7.38 2.48 -17.95
CA ARG A 317 8.62 1.74 -17.67
C ARG A 317 8.85 0.57 -18.60
N PHE A 318 7.78 -0.03 -19.11
CA PHE A 318 7.88 -1.13 -20.07
C PHE A 318 8.53 -0.68 -21.38
N HIS A 319 8.11 0.45 -21.96
CA HIS A 319 8.70 0.94 -23.21
C HIS A 319 10.09 1.56 -23.00
N ASN A 320 10.27 2.29 -21.90
CA ASN A 320 11.51 3.03 -21.61
C ASN A 320 12.09 2.64 -20.25
N PRO A 321 13.02 1.65 -20.19
CA PRO A 321 13.61 1.19 -18.94
C PRO A 321 14.54 2.24 -18.28
N LEU A 322 14.91 3.31 -18.98
CA LEU A 322 15.71 4.42 -18.44
C LEU A 322 14.85 5.63 -18.00
N ALA A 323 13.55 5.63 -18.27
CA ALA A 323 12.67 6.73 -17.86
C ALA A 323 12.38 6.68 -16.35
N THR A 324 12.08 7.83 -15.74
CA THR A 324 11.54 7.90 -14.38
C THR A 324 10.24 7.07 -14.27
N LEU A 325 9.92 6.56 -13.07
CA LEU A 325 8.71 5.74 -12.87
C LEU A 325 7.44 6.54 -13.15
N VAL A 326 7.43 7.80 -12.71
CA VAL A 326 6.29 8.72 -12.80
C VAL A 326 6.75 10.01 -13.49
N SER A 327 5.87 10.67 -14.23
CA SER A 327 6.15 12.01 -14.76
C SER A 327 5.92 13.08 -13.69
N LYS A 328 6.56 14.26 -13.82
CA LYS A 328 6.39 15.34 -12.84
C LYS A 328 4.92 15.76 -12.66
N PRO A 329 4.11 15.99 -13.73
CA PRO A 329 2.69 16.30 -13.56
C PRO A 329 1.90 15.19 -12.89
N GLN A 330 2.20 13.92 -13.20
CA GLN A 330 1.54 12.78 -12.56
C GLN A 330 1.85 12.74 -11.06
N SER A 331 3.09 13.03 -10.66
CA SER A 331 3.46 13.08 -9.24
C SER A 331 2.65 14.13 -8.47
N TYR A 332 2.41 15.30 -9.07
CA TYR A 332 1.63 16.38 -8.45
C TYR A 332 0.20 15.96 -8.17
N TRP A 333 -0.45 15.32 -9.15
CA TRP A 333 -1.79 14.75 -8.97
C TRP A 333 -1.81 13.66 -7.91
N ILE A 334 -0.85 12.74 -7.95
CA ILE A 334 -0.75 11.64 -6.99
C ILE A 334 -0.56 12.17 -5.56
N MET A 335 0.31 13.16 -5.36
CA MET A 335 0.54 13.79 -4.06
C MET A 335 -0.70 14.54 -3.55
N GLY A 336 -1.40 15.26 -4.43
CA GLY A 336 -2.66 15.93 -4.08
C GLY A 336 -3.74 14.94 -3.65
N CYS A 337 -3.97 13.88 -4.44
CA CYS A 337 -4.93 12.83 -4.10
C CYS A 337 -4.58 12.12 -2.78
N PHE A 338 -3.30 11.76 -2.60
CA PHE A 338 -2.83 11.13 -1.37
C PHE A 338 -3.06 12.05 -0.16
N SER A 339 -2.66 13.32 -0.25
CA SER A 339 -2.81 14.30 0.84
C SER A 339 -4.28 14.54 1.18
N ALA A 340 -5.16 14.66 0.19
CA ALA A 340 -6.59 14.82 0.41
C ALA A 340 -7.20 13.59 1.09
N ILE A 341 -6.96 12.38 0.58
CA ILE A 341 -7.58 11.16 1.12
C ILE A 341 -7.09 10.89 2.55
N SER A 342 -5.77 10.96 2.79
CA SER A 342 -5.17 10.69 4.10
C SER A 342 -5.54 11.73 5.16
N LEU A 343 -5.68 13.01 4.77
CA LEU A 343 -6.15 14.07 5.65
C LEU A 343 -7.56 13.79 6.20
N GLY A 344 -8.43 13.18 5.40
CA GLY A 344 -9.78 12.82 5.84
C GLY A 344 -9.81 11.90 7.06
N PHE A 345 -8.73 11.13 7.32
CA PHE A 345 -8.66 10.25 8.49
C PHE A 345 -8.12 10.92 9.76
N VAL A 346 -7.78 12.22 9.74
CA VAL A 346 -7.28 12.92 10.93
C VAL A 346 -8.35 13.12 11.99
N PHE A 347 -9.59 13.41 11.58
CA PHE A 347 -10.68 13.79 12.48
C PHE A 347 -11.50 12.57 12.97
N GLN A 348 -10.84 11.63 13.64
CA GLN A 348 -11.52 10.48 14.27
C GLN A 348 -12.15 10.84 15.62
N THR A 349 -11.57 11.80 16.34
CA THR A 349 -12.02 12.26 17.66
C THR A 349 -12.09 13.78 17.70
N LEU A 350 -12.74 14.33 18.72
CA LEU A 350 -12.80 15.78 18.97
C LEU A 350 -11.75 16.25 19.99
N GLU A 351 -10.98 15.32 20.56
CA GLU A 351 -10.02 15.62 21.59
C GLU A 351 -8.73 16.23 21.01
N PRO A 352 -8.30 17.43 21.45
CA PRO A 352 -7.18 18.15 20.85
C PRO A 352 -5.84 17.41 20.85
N SER A 353 -5.58 16.61 21.89
CA SER A 353 -4.36 15.79 22.02
C SER A 353 -4.28 14.71 20.94
N TYR A 354 -5.36 13.95 20.76
CA TYR A 354 -5.44 12.91 19.74
C TYR A 354 -5.41 13.48 18.32
N ILE A 355 -6.00 14.66 18.11
CA ILE A 355 -5.90 15.35 16.81
C ILE A 355 -4.45 15.76 16.52
N PHE A 356 -3.70 16.24 17.52
CA PHE A 356 -2.27 16.51 17.39
C PHE A 356 -1.50 15.25 16.98
N ASP A 357 -1.72 14.12 17.66
CA ASP A 357 -1.07 12.85 17.35
C ASP A 357 -1.44 12.35 15.94
N ASN A 358 -2.69 12.54 15.52
CA ASN A 358 -3.14 12.22 14.16
C ASN A 358 -2.46 13.08 13.09
N PHE A 359 -2.26 14.38 13.33
CA PHE A 359 -1.45 15.20 12.42
C PHE A 359 0.03 14.80 12.42
N ALA A 360 0.58 14.39 13.56
CA ALA A 360 1.93 13.86 13.63
C ALA A 360 2.08 12.58 12.78
N ILE A 361 1.14 11.65 12.90
CA ILE A 361 1.09 10.43 12.09
C ILE A 361 0.90 10.77 10.60
N LEU A 362 -0.01 11.70 10.27
CA LEU A 362 -0.20 12.17 8.90
C LEU A 362 1.11 12.74 8.32
N SER A 363 1.86 13.52 9.11
CA SER A 363 3.12 14.11 8.67
C SER A 363 4.17 13.04 8.33
N VAL A 364 4.26 11.97 9.15
CA VAL A 364 5.11 10.81 8.87
C VAL A 364 4.66 10.11 7.60
N PHE A 365 3.35 9.97 7.43
CA PHE A 365 2.81 9.26 6.31
C PHE A 365 3.05 9.98 4.97
N VAL A 366 2.85 11.30 4.96
CA VAL A 366 3.24 12.19 3.85
C VAL A 366 4.74 12.17 3.63
N ALA A 367 5.55 12.07 4.69
CA ALA A 367 7.00 11.99 4.56
C ALA A 367 7.46 10.70 3.88
N ILE A 368 6.93 9.55 4.29
CA ILE A 368 7.18 8.25 3.65
C ILE A 368 6.73 8.30 2.19
N PHE A 369 5.54 8.84 1.92
CA PHE A 369 5.05 8.98 0.55
C PHE A 369 5.91 9.93 -0.29
N GLY A 370 6.43 11.00 0.32
CA GLY A 370 7.39 11.90 -0.31
C GLY A 370 8.69 11.20 -0.70
N LEU A 371 9.19 10.26 0.11
CA LEU A 371 10.35 9.42 -0.24
C LEU A 371 10.04 8.47 -1.41
N LEU A 372 8.82 7.93 -1.49
CA LEU A 372 8.39 7.10 -2.63
C LEU A 372 8.32 7.93 -3.92
N ILE A 373 7.78 9.14 -3.85
CA ILE A 373 7.75 10.08 -4.99
C ILE A 373 9.16 10.50 -5.39
N LEU A 374 10.05 10.75 -4.43
CA LEU A 374 11.46 11.03 -4.69
C LEU A 374 12.10 9.89 -5.49
N PHE A 375 11.96 8.65 -5.02
CA PHE A 375 12.44 7.47 -5.74
C PHE A 375 11.86 7.37 -7.16
N ALA A 376 10.57 7.67 -7.32
CA ALA A 376 9.88 7.60 -8.60
C ALA A 376 10.27 8.71 -9.60
N LEU A 377 10.69 9.88 -9.11
CA LEU A 377 10.98 11.06 -9.91
C LEU A 377 12.46 11.28 -10.21
N THR A 378 13.39 10.74 -9.43
CA THR A 378 14.81 11.05 -9.60
C THR A 378 15.38 10.41 -10.87
N PRO A 379 15.81 11.20 -11.87
CA PRO A 379 16.33 10.66 -13.12
C PRO A 379 17.75 10.09 -12.96
N PRO A 380 18.15 9.11 -13.79
CA PRO A 380 19.51 8.60 -13.78
C PRO A 380 20.50 9.64 -14.35
N ARG A 381 21.79 9.51 -14.00
CA ARG A 381 22.86 10.42 -14.44
C ARG A 381 22.91 10.65 -15.95
N GLN A 382 22.70 9.60 -16.77
CA GLN A 382 22.74 9.72 -18.23
C GLN A 382 21.68 10.70 -18.74
N THR A 383 20.44 10.58 -18.24
CA THR A 383 19.35 11.50 -18.58
C THR A 383 19.67 12.94 -18.16
N LEU A 384 20.32 13.12 -17.00
CA LEU A 384 20.78 14.43 -16.54
C LEU A 384 21.92 14.99 -17.40
N GLN A 385 22.88 14.15 -17.81
CA GLN A 385 23.96 14.54 -18.73
C GLN A 385 23.38 15.04 -20.05
N ASP A 386 22.46 14.27 -20.66
CA ASP A 386 21.77 14.67 -21.89
C ASP A 386 21.02 15.98 -21.70
N TRP A 387 20.26 16.11 -20.60
CA TRP A 387 19.55 17.35 -20.30
C TRP A 387 20.50 18.54 -20.16
N THR A 388 21.61 18.40 -19.42
CA THR A 388 22.59 19.48 -19.27
C THR A 388 23.25 19.88 -20.59
N ARG A 389 23.51 18.92 -21.48
CA ARG A 389 24.09 19.16 -22.79
C ARG A 389 23.13 19.94 -23.69
N TYR A 390 21.85 19.59 -23.71
CA TYR A 390 20.86 20.19 -24.62
C TYR A 390 20.05 21.35 -24.01
N ARG A 391 20.21 21.68 -22.72
CA ARG A 391 19.45 22.77 -22.06
C ARG A 391 19.59 24.13 -22.75
N HIS A 392 20.74 24.42 -23.35
CA HIS A 392 21.00 25.69 -24.02
C HIS A 392 20.15 25.88 -25.29
N LEU A 393 19.69 24.78 -25.91
CA LEU A 393 18.80 24.81 -27.07
C LEU A 393 17.35 25.14 -26.66
N GLN A 394 16.96 24.89 -25.41
CA GLN A 394 15.60 25.17 -24.93
C GLN A 394 15.31 26.67 -24.87
N GLY A 395 16.34 27.49 -24.57
CA GLY A 395 16.24 28.94 -24.64
C GLY A 395 15.99 29.48 -26.05
N LYS A 396 16.44 28.76 -27.10
CA LYS A 396 16.15 29.09 -28.51
C LYS A 396 14.72 28.72 -28.91
N MET A 397 14.09 27.77 -28.21
CA MET A 397 12.71 27.33 -28.45
C MET A 397 11.67 28.03 -27.55
N SER A 398 12.02 29.20 -26.97
CA SER A 398 11.18 29.99 -26.05
C SER A 398 10.66 29.27 -24.79
N ILE A 399 11.24 28.12 -24.43
CA ILE A 399 10.89 27.40 -23.19
C ILE A 399 11.71 27.98 -22.03
N SER A 400 11.03 28.59 -21.05
CA SER A 400 11.69 29.10 -19.85
C SER A 400 12.28 27.96 -19.00
N LEU A 401 13.45 28.22 -18.38
CA LEU A 401 14.17 27.23 -17.57
C LEU A 401 13.33 26.72 -16.39
N GLY A 402 12.53 27.60 -15.77
CA GLY A 402 11.59 27.22 -14.70
C GLY A 402 10.51 26.26 -15.18
N LYS A 403 9.90 26.51 -16.35
CA LYS A 403 8.91 25.60 -16.95
C LYS A 403 9.55 24.24 -17.29
N ALA A 404 10.78 24.25 -17.78
CA ALA A 404 11.54 23.01 -18.03
C ALA A 404 11.89 22.23 -16.74
N LEU A 405 12.10 22.90 -15.60
CA LEU A 405 12.34 22.24 -14.32
C LEU A 405 11.07 21.69 -13.67
N ILE A 406 9.94 22.39 -13.80
CA ILE A 406 8.66 21.98 -13.21
C ILE A 406 8.01 20.86 -14.04
N PHE A 407 8.06 20.94 -15.37
CA PHE A 407 7.33 20.02 -16.25
C PHE A 407 8.24 19.08 -17.04
N GLY A 408 9.52 19.45 -17.23
CA GLY A 408 10.44 18.68 -18.06
C GLY A 408 10.84 17.35 -17.42
N GLU A 409 10.72 16.27 -18.18
CA GLU A 409 10.94 14.91 -17.67
C GLU A 409 12.42 14.57 -17.43
N LYS A 410 13.33 15.22 -18.17
CA LYS A 410 14.78 14.94 -18.10
C LYS A 410 15.52 15.84 -17.11
N SER A 411 14.84 16.82 -16.52
CA SER A 411 15.46 17.81 -15.64
C SER A 411 15.52 17.32 -14.19
N PRO A 412 16.41 17.88 -13.34
CA PRO A 412 16.56 17.48 -11.94
C PRO A 412 15.23 17.40 -11.17
N SER A 413 15.14 16.47 -10.20
CA SER A 413 13.90 16.22 -9.45
C SER A 413 13.66 17.17 -8.29
N THR A 414 14.66 17.96 -7.88
CA THR A 414 14.59 18.83 -6.68
C THR A 414 13.43 19.83 -6.71
N LEU A 415 13.28 20.58 -7.81
CA LEU A 415 12.18 21.54 -7.93
C LEU A 415 10.82 20.84 -8.03
N ALA A 416 10.74 19.69 -8.72
CA ALA A 416 9.52 18.91 -8.78
C ALA A 416 9.13 18.38 -7.39
N MET A 417 10.10 18.01 -6.56
CA MET A 417 9.84 17.63 -5.18
C MET A 417 9.34 18.81 -4.36
N ALA A 418 9.89 20.00 -4.53
CA ALA A 418 9.39 21.21 -3.88
C ALA A 418 7.92 21.49 -4.24
N VAL A 419 7.52 21.30 -5.51
CA VAL A 419 6.12 21.43 -5.93
C VAL A 419 5.22 20.36 -5.30
N ASN A 420 5.66 19.10 -5.26
CA ASN A 420 4.90 18.04 -4.57
C ASN A 420 4.66 18.38 -3.10
N LEU A 421 5.70 18.83 -2.38
CA LEU A 421 5.60 19.22 -0.98
C LEU A 421 4.72 20.46 -0.79
N ALA A 422 4.80 21.43 -1.71
CA ALA A 422 3.91 22.59 -1.69
C ALA A 422 2.43 22.20 -1.86
N ILE A 423 2.13 21.19 -2.69
CA ILE A 423 0.78 20.63 -2.81
C ILE A 423 0.34 19.99 -1.49
N ALA A 424 1.19 19.18 -0.85
CA ALA A 424 0.86 18.61 0.46
C ALA A 424 0.58 19.70 1.51
N ILE A 425 1.40 20.76 1.53
CA ILE A 425 1.21 21.95 2.38
C ILE A 425 -0.12 22.64 2.09
N LEU A 426 -0.49 22.80 0.82
CA LEU A 426 -1.74 23.44 0.41
C LEU A 426 -2.98 22.72 0.96
N PHE A 427 -2.97 21.39 1.04
CA PHE A 427 -4.08 20.63 1.60
C PHE A 427 -4.06 20.59 3.13
N ILE A 428 -2.90 20.34 3.74
CA ILE A 428 -2.80 19.99 5.16
C ILE A 428 -2.72 21.24 6.05
N LEU A 429 -2.00 22.28 5.62
CA LEU A 429 -1.79 23.47 6.44
C LEU A 429 -3.10 24.20 6.75
N PRO A 430 -4.02 24.45 5.80
CA PRO A 430 -5.33 25.03 6.12
C PRO A 430 -6.14 24.17 7.10
N ALA A 431 -6.07 22.85 6.98
CA ALA A 431 -6.77 21.94 7.88
C ALA A 431 -6.24 22.01 9.31
N ILE A 432 -4.93 22.20 9.50
CA ILE A 432 -4.33 22.46 10.83
C ILE A 432 -4.92 23.73 11.46
N PHE A 433 -5.12 24.80 10.67
CA PHE A 433 -5.66 26.05 11.19
C PHE A 433 -7.16 25.96 11.52
N ILE A 434 -7.92 25.16 10.78
CA ILE A 434 -9.35 24.90 11.03
C ILE A 434 -9.54 23.95 12.22
N ALA A 435 -8.60 23.03 12.47
CA ALA A 435 -8.71 22.03 13.52
C ALA A 435 -8.76 22.63 14.95
N PRO A 436 -9.49 22.00 15.88
CA PRO A 436 -9.59 22.42 17.28
C PRO A 436 -8.35 22.00 18.10
N LEU A 437 -7.17 22.45 17.68
CA LEU A 437 -5.88 22.09 18.31
C LEU A 437 -5.51 22.94 19.54
N HIS A 438 -6.22 24.03 19.80
CA HIS A 438 -5.94 25.00 20.87
C HIS A 438 -4.43 25.36 20.94
N GLN A 439 -3.77 25.04 22.05
CA GLN A 439 -2.35 25.33 22.30
C GLN A 439 -1.38 24.62 21.34
N TYR A 440 -1.79 23.51 20.72
CA TYR A 440 -0.93 22.73 19.83
C TYR A 440 -0.89 23.27 18.39
N LYS A 441 -1.74 24.24 18.04
CA LYS A 441 -1.90 24.70 16.64
C LYS A 441 -0.60 25.15 15.99
N LEU A 442 0.16 26.02 16.68
CA LEU A 442 1.45 26.51 16.19
C LEU A 442 2.48 25.38 16.10
N ALA A 443 2.53 24.51 17.11
CA ALA A 443 3.45 23.37 17.17
C ALA A 443 3.20 22.38 16.03
N THR A 444 1.93 22.07 15.71
CA THR A 444 1.56 21.21 14.58
C THR A 444 1.96 21.83 13.25
N ALA A 445 1.65 23.11 13.04
CA ALA A 445 1.98 23.82 11.80
C ALA A 445 3.50 23.88 11.58
N ALA A 446 4.26 24.29 12.60
CA ALA A 446 5.72 24.35 12.54
C ALA A 446 6.32 22.96 12.33
N GLY A 447 5.83 21.94 13.04
CA GLY A 447 6.32 20.56 12.93
C GLY A 447 6.11 19.98 11.54
N PHE A 448 4.94 20.20 10.97
CA PHE A 448 4.64 19.78 9.60
C PHE A 448 5.53 20.48 8.57
N LEU A 449 5.70 21.80 8.67
CA LEU A 449 6.57 22.55 7.74
C LEU A 449 8.04 22.14 7.84
N LEU A 450 8.55 21.94 9.06
CA LEU A 450 9.90 21.42 9.30
C LEU A 450 10.06 20.02 8.69
N ALA A 451 9.05 19.14 8.79
CA ALA A 451 9.08 17.82 8.17
C ALA A 451 9.14 17.91 6.64
N MET A 452 8.32 18.76 6.03
CA MET A 452 8.33 18.96 4.58
C MET A 452 9.69 19.49 4.09
N ASN A 453 10.29 20.45 4.82
CA ASN A 453 11.62 20.95 4.50
C ASN A 453 12.70 19.86 4.60
N MET A 454 12.65 19.00 5.63
CA MET A 454 13.60 17.89 5.76
C MET A 454 13.49 16.89 4.59
N ILE A 455 12.29 16.60 4.10
CA ILE A 455 12.12 15.78 2.89
C ILE A 455 12.75 16.45 1.67
N LEU A 456 12.63 17.78 1.55
CA LEU A 456 13.26 18.52 0.47
C LEU A 456 14.80 18.47 0.57
N VAL A 457 15.35 18.53 1.78
CA VAL A 457 16.79 18.33 2.03
C VAL A 457 17.21 16.93 1.58
N TYR A 458 16.48 15.88 1.97
CA TYR A 458 16.76 14.52 1.52
C TYR A 458 16.67 14.39 -0.01
N ALA A 459 15.72 15.06 -0.65
CA ALA A 459 15.60 15.07 -2.10
C ALA A 459 16.79 15.75 -2.79
N ALA A 460 17.29 16.84 -2.23
CA ALA A 460 18.50 17.51 -2.73
C ALA A 460 19.74 16.62 -2.58
N ILE A 461 19.92 15.99 -1.42
CA ILE A 461 21.02 15.04 -1.18
C ILE A 461 20.91 13.85 -2.13
N ALA A 462 19.73 13.24 -2.27
CA ALA A 462 19.49 12.12 -3.19
C ALA A 462 19.87 12.49 -4.64
N GLN A 463 19.44 13.66 -5.10
CA GLN A 463 19.75 14.16 -6.43
C GLN A 463 21.26 14.36 -6.64
N LEU A 464 21.97 14.88 -5.63
CA LEU A 464 23.42 15.03 -5.66
C LEU A 464 24.14 13.68 -5.75
N LEU A 465 23.71 12.70 -4.96
CA LEU A 465 24.29 11.34 -4.98
C LEU A 465 24.03 10.63 -6.31
N MET A 466 22.87 10.88 -6.93
CA MET A 466 22.54 10.35 -8.26
C MET A 466 23.37 10.95 -9.39
N LEU A 467 24.03 12.10 -9.17
CA LEU A 467 25.01 12.66 -10.10
C LEU A 467 26.40 12.03 -9.96
N ALA A 468 26.65 11.17 -8.94
CA ALA A 468 27.93 10.51 -8.77
C ALA A 468 28.30 9.60 -9.96
N GLY A 469 29.60 9.44 -10.21
CA GLY A 469 30.13 8.68 -11.34
C GLY A 469 30.08 7.16 -11.17
N THR A 470 29.50 6.66 -10.10
CA THR A 470 29.51 5.24 -9.74
C THR A 470 28.36 4.48 -10.41
N ASN A 471 28.59 3.21 -10.73
CA ASN A 471 27.56 2.32 -11.29
C ASN A 471 26.47 1.98 -10.25
N LYS A 472 26.79 2.03 -8.95
CA LYS A 472 25.88 1.74 -7.83
C LYS A 472 25.25 2.99 -7.20
N ARG A 473 25.19 4.11 -7.93
CA ARG A 473 24.67 5.40 -7.44
C ARG A 473 23.26 5.35 -6.80
N ALA A 474 22.36 4.54 -7.35
CA ALA A 474 20.99 4.41 -6.83
C ALA A 474 20.99 3.71 -5.46
N LEU A 475 21.79 2.66 -5.31
CA LEU A 475 22.01 2.00 -4.03
C LEU A 475 22.64 2.96 -3.03
N LEU A 476 23.67 3.71 -3.45
CA LEU A 476 24.35 4.69 -2.61
C LEU A 476 23.39 5.79 -2.12
N ALA A 477 22.54 6.33 -3.00
CA ALA A 477 21.52 7.30 -2.63
C ALA A 477 20.52 6.72 -1.61
N ALA A 478 20.01 5.52 -1.87
CA ALA A 478 19.06 4.84 -0.99
C ALA A 478 19.67 4.53 0.39
N THR A 479 20.90 4.02 0.44
CA THR A 479 21.59 3.72 1.71
C THR A 479 21.89 4.99 2.50
N SER A 480 22.33 6.06 1.85
CA SER A 480 22.63 7.33 2.53
C SER A 480 21.37 7.97 3.11
N ILE A 481 20.26 7.98 2.37
CA ILE A 481 18.98 8.49 2.88
C ILE A 481 18.48 7.61 4.04
N GLY A 482 18.59 6.28 3.92
CA GLY A 482 18.23 5.36 4.99
C GLY A 482 19.04 5.62 6.27
N ILE A 483 20.36 5.83 6.14
CA ILE A 483 21.22 6.20 7.27
C ILE A 483 20.79 7.54 7.87
N LEU A 484 20.56 8.57 7.05
CA LEU A 484 20.13 9.89 7.53
C LEU A 484 18.78 9.85 8.27
N ILE A 485 17.90 8.91 7.93
CA ILE A 485 16.61 8.73 8.61
C ILE A 485 16.80 7.96 9.92
N ILE A 486 17.51 6.83 9.90
CA ILE A 486 17.56 5.88 11.02
C ILE A 486 18.62 6.26 12.07
N PHE A 487 19.79 6.70 11.62
CA PHE A 487 20.95 6.94 12.49
C PHE A 487 20.70 8.00 13.57
N PRO A 488 20.02 9.13 13.30
CA PRO A 488 19.70 10.10 14.35
C PRO A 488 18.88 9.48 15.49
N PHE A 489 17.90 8.63 15.18
CA PHE A 489 17.08 7.98 16.22
C PHE A 489 17.88 6.95 17.03
N LEU A 490 18.79 6.21 16.40
CA LEU A 490 19.70 5.30 17.12
C LEU A 490 20.60 6.07 18.08
N CYS A 491 21.20 7.17 17.62
CA CYS A 491 22.01 8.05 18.47
C CYS A 491 21.19 8.63 19.62
N PHE A 492 19.98 9.11 19.37
CA PHE A 492 19.11 9.65 20.41
C PHE A 492 18.68 8.59 21.42
N ALA A 493 18.40 7.36 20.97
CA ALA A 493 18.07 6.26 21.86
C ALA A 493 19.25 5.88 22.77
N VAL A 494 20.47 5.81 22.23
CA VAL A 494 21.68 5.48 22.99
C VAL A 494 22.06 6.62 23.96
N LEU A 495 21.98 7.87 23.50
CA LEU A 495 22.32 9.05 24.28
C LEU A 495 21.17 9.53 25.20
N ARG A 496 20.01 8.86 25.17
CA ARG A 496 18.77 9.22 25.90
C ARG A 496 18.35 10.69 25.68
N VAL A 497 18.39 11.12 24.43
CA VAL A 497 18.05 12.49 24.01
C VAL A 497 16.54 12.59 23.78
N ASP A 498 15.82 13.07 24.79
CA ASP A 498 14.36 13.21 24.72
C ASP A 498 13.91 14.49 23.98
N PRO A 499 12.76 14.45 23.28
CA PRO A 499 12.19 15.62 22.61
C PRO A 499 11.95 16.83 23.52
N SER A 500 11.71 16.59 24.82
CA SER A 500 11.44 17.63 25.82
C SER A 500 12.70 18.37 26.27
N GLN A 501 13.87 17.71 26.26
CA GLN A 501 15.12 18.27 26.76
C GLN A 501 15.85 19.05 25.67
N SER A 502 15.87 18.55 24.44
CA SER A 502 16.60 19.17 23.32
C SER A 502 15.79 19.17 22.02
N PRO A 503 14.70 19.97 21.93
CA PRO A 503 13.80 19.95 20.79
C PRO A 503 14.48 20.37 19.47
N LEU A 504 15.51 21.21 19.53
CA LEU A 504 16.23 21.70 18.35
C LEU A 504 16.88 20.56 17.54
N LEU A 505 17.43 19.55 18.21
CA LEU A 505 18.08 18.42 17.53
C LEU A 505 17.06 17.58 16.74
N TRP A 506 15.85 17.43 17.28
CA TRP A 506 14.76 16.71 16.64
C TRP A 506 14.28 17.38 15.35
N PHE A 507 14.45 18.71 15.21
CA PHE A 507 14.05 19.44 14.01
C PHE A 507 14.86 19.11 12.76
N PHE A 508 16.03 18.49 12.93
CA PHE A 508 16.88 18.02 11.83
C PHE A 508 16.76 16.51 11.59
N THR A 509 15.74 15.86 12.16
CA THR A 509 15.44 14.44 11.95
C THR A 509 14.27 14.24 10.98
N PHE A 510 13.92 12.99 10.72
CA PHE A 510 12.73 12.63 9.95
C PHE A 510 11.39 12.93 10.69
N LEU A 511 11.42 13.13 12.02
CA LEU A 511 10.22 13.33 12.84
C LEU A 511 10.29 14.62 13.70
N PRO A 512 10.33 15.81 13.08
CA PRO A 512 10.46 17.06 13.82
C PRO A 512 9.22 17.40 14.67
N ILE A 513 8.03 16.96 14.24
CA ILE A 513 6.76 17.23 14.93
C ILE A 513 6.69 16.65 16.36
N ALA A 514 7.46 15.60 16.66
CA ALA A 514 7.49 15.00 17.99
C ALA A 514 8.01 15.96 19.08
N ALA A 515 8.86 16.92 18.69
CA ALA A 515 9.50 17.87 19.59
C ALA A 515 8.87 19.26 19.58
N THR A 516 7.99 19.57 18.62
CA THR A 516 7.51 20.96 18.45
C THR A 516 6.63 21.45 19.59
N LYS A 517 5.96 20.56 20.32
CA LYS A 517 5.15 20.92 21.50
C LYS A 517 5.99 21.41 22.69
N TYR A 518 7.30 21.16 22.68
CA TYR A 518 8.23 21.56 23.76
C TYR A 518 9.11 22.76 23.39
N ALA A 519 8.93 23.31 22.19
CA ALA A 519 9.84 24.30 21.63
C ALA A 519 9.24 25.70 21.56
N THR A 520 10.12 26.70 21.48
CA THR A 520 9.76 28.10 21.36
C THR A 520 9.88 28.60 19.92
N LEU A 521 9.25 29.74 19.63
CA LEU A 521 9.27 30.35 18.30
C LEU A 521 10.68 30.60 17.73
N PRO A 522 11.68 31.06 18.52
CA PRO A 522 13.05 31.21 18.03
C PRO A 522 13.69 29.89 17.60
N SER A 523 13.38 28.77 18.27
CA SER A 523 13.90 27.45 17.88
C SER A 523 13.37 27.03 16.52
N PHE A 524 12.11 27.34 16.19
CA PHE A 524 11.56 27.08 14.86
C PHE A 524 12.26 27.92 13.79
N ALA A 525 12.45 29.21 14.03
CA ALA A 525 13.12 30.12 13.09
C ALA A 525 14.56 29.67 12.81
N LEU A 526 15.31 29.30 13.86
CA LEU A 526 16.67 28.80 13.74
C LEU A 526 16.74 27.50 12.92
N ALA A 527 15.82 26.57 13.15
CA ALA A 527 15.76 25.32 12.40
C ALA A 527 15.41 25.53 10.92
N ILE A 528 14.44 26.38 10.62
CA ILE A 528 14.09 26.74 9.23
C ILE A 528 15.29 27.36 8.54
N PHE A 529 15.96 28.32 9.18
CA PHE A 529 17.16 28.94 8.62
C PHE A 529 18.27 27.91 8.37
N GLY A 530 18.53 27.02 9.33
CA GLY A 530 19.53 25.95 9.19
C GLY A 530 19.22 24.98 8.04
N GLN A 531 17.96 24.57 7.90
CA GLN A 531 17.51 23.71 6.80
C GLN A 531 17.65 24.40 5.44
N TRP A 532 17.30 25.68 5.35
CA TRP A 532 17.42 26.48 4.13
C TRP A 532 18.89 26.73 3.75
N LEU A 533 19.74 26.99 4.73
CA LEU A 533 21.19 27.08 4.53
C LEU A 533 21.74 25.75 3.99
N GLY A 534 21.33 24.61 4.56
CA GLY A 534 21.68 23.28 4.02
C GLY A 534 21.22 23.09 2.58
N LEU A 535 19.96 23.45 2.26
CA LEU A 535 19.40 23.36 0.90
C LEU A 535 20.17 24.21 -0.11
N THR A 536 20.53 25.44 0.25
CA THR A 536 21.27 26.34 -0.64
C THR A 536 22.69 25.82 -0.92
N LEU A 537 23.39 25.31 0.09
CA LEU A 537 24.72 24.70 -0.09
C LEU A 537 24.67 23.46 -0.99
N VAL A 538 23.73 22.54 -0.75
CA VAL A 538 23.55 21.35 -1.59
C VAL A 538 23.12 21.73 -3.00
N GLY A 539 22.21 22.69 -3.14
CA GLY A 539 21.76 23.22 -4.43
C GLY A 539 22.89 23.85 -5.26
N TRP A 540 23.76 24.62 -4.61
CA TRP A 540 24.96 25.17 -5.23
C TRP A 540 25.89 24.06 -5.74
N GLN A 541 26.13 23.03 -4.94
CA GLN A 541 26.96 21.88 -5.33
C GLN A 541 26.35 21.08 -6.50
N ILE A 542 25.02 20.89 -6.51
CA ILE A 542 24.31 20.26 -7.65
C ILE A 542 24.53 21.08 -8.91
N ASN A 543 24.33 22.40 -8.87
CA ASN A 543 24.53 23.27 -10.02
C ASN A 543 25.97 23.23 -10.53
N ARG A 544 26.95 23.23 -9.62
CA ARG A 544 28.37 23.08 -9.96
C ARG A 544 28.65 21.77 -10.69
N GLN A 545 28.10 20.65 -10.21
CA GLN A 545 28.26 19.34 -10.85
C GLN A 545 27.54 19.24 -12.21
N LEU A 546 26.31 19.77 -12.31
CA LEU A 546 25.56 19.81 -13.58
C LEU A 546 26.31 20.63 -14.65
N ASN A 547 26.91 21.76 -14.26
CA ASN A 547 27.71 22.57 -15.17
C ASN A 547 28.97 21.82 -15.65
N ARG A 548 29.61 21.05 -14.78
CA ARG A 548 30.75 20.19 -15.17
C ARG A 548 30.34 19.07 -16.12
N LEU A 549 29.19 18.44 -15.89
CA LEU A 549 28.67 17.37 -16.75
C LEU A 549 28.25 17.84 -18.14
N GLY A 550 27.82 19.10 -18.25
CA GLY A 550 27.43 19.72 -19.53
C GLY A 550 28.59 20.29 -20.35
N ALA A 551 29.83 20.31 -19.84
CA ALA A 551 30.99 20.79 -20.59
C ALA A 551 31.39 19.77 -21.66
N SER A 552 31.65 20.20 -22.91
CA SER A 552 32.12 19.29 -23.96
C SER A 552 33.55 18.82 -23.65
N ALA A 553 33.90 17.62 -24.10
CA ALA A 553 35.27 17.12 -24.03
C ALA A 553 36.28 18.10 -24.68
N THR A 554 35.88 18.78 -25.75
CA THR A 554 36.66 19.85 -26.40
C THR A 554 36.90 21.06 -25.50
N LYS A 555 35.92 21.48 -24.69
CA LYS A 555 36.06 22.59 -23.74
C LYS A 555 36.89 22.22 -22.50
N ALA A 556 37.03 20.93 -22.20
CA ALA A 556 37.92 20.41 -21.16
C ALA A 556 39.36 20.21 -21.65
N LEU A 557 39.58 20.11 -22.97
CA LEU A 557 40.89 19.92 -23.61
C LEU A 557 41.53 21.22 -24.12
N MET A 558 40.78 22.30 -24.26
CA MET A 558 41.33 23.63 -24.55
C MET A 558 41.69 24.30 -23.22
N PRO A 559 42.99 24.54 -22.92
CA PRO A 559 43.36 25.36 -21.78
C PRO A 559 42.84 26.78 -22.01
N SER A 560 42.25 27.35 -20.97
CA SER A 560 41.76 28.73 -20.93
C SER A 560 42.87 29.74 -21.12
#